data_AF-A0A3R6IET5-F1
#
_entry.id   AF-A0A3R6IET5-F1
#
_cell.length_a   1.000
_cell.length_b   1.000
_cell.length_c   1.000
_cell.angle_alpha   90.00
_cell.angle_beta   90.00
_cell.angle_gamma   90.00
#
_symmetry.space_group_name_H-M   'P 1'
#
loop_
_entity.id
_entity.type
_entity.pdbx_description
1 polymer ?
#
loop_
_entity_poly.entity_id
_entity_poly.type
_entity_poly.pdbx_seq_one_letter_code
_entity_poly.pdbx_strand_id
1 'polypeptide(L)'
;MGCSMKILTGIGTYEPEDFKNENDRKDAVADLKEALESELLSEYSGEIECFKEYFPDLEMDSQELILGCERPDELRAVVKAWNADIRENCARALENIEAEMHRHGYDSLSQMIRHYRKMDQFGKMVDLRYPASVYSLRKALDAFDNHFSYGDGRRLVHVDHTLYDGRYCNAHCVLIPEELEKDVLEHPESYLLIELVYD
;
A
#
# COMPACT_ATOMS: atom_id res chain seq x y z
N MET A 1 7.03 -7.25 -15.01
CA MET A 1 5.92 -6.27 -15.15
C MET A 1 5.84 -5.66 -13.77
N GLY A 2 6.16 -4.37 -13.63
CA GLY A 2 6.35 -3.77 -12.30
C GLY A 2 5.04 -3.64 -11.53
N CYS A 3 5.13 -3.78 -10.22
CA CYS A 3 4.09 -3.35 -9.31
C CYS A 3 4.39 -1.92 -8.84
N SER A 4 3.36 -1.15 -8.55
CA SER A 4 3.51 0.12 -7.86
C SER A 4 2.87 0.07 -6.48
N MET A 5 3.46 0.82 -5.55
CA MET A 5 2.94 1.00 -4.19
C MET A 5 3.00 2.46 -3.81
N LYS A 6 2.00 2.92 -3.06
CA LYS A 6 2.02 4.22 -2.38
C LYS A 6 2.46 4.03 -0.95
N ILE A 7 3.47 4.78 -0.52
CA ILE A 7 4.04 4.67 0.80
C ILE A 7 3.75 5.95 1.57
N LEU A 8 3.09 5.82 2.71
CA LEU A 8 2.96 6.89 3.68
C LEU A 8 4.21 6.88 4.56
N THR A 9 4.94 7.99 4.56
CA THR A 9 6.16 8.16 5.36
C THR A 9 6.28 9.60 5.86
N GLY A 10 7.19 9.83 6.81
CA GLY A 10 7.53 11.16 7.28
C GLY A 10 8.45 11.89 6.30
N ILE A 11 8.51 13.21 6.38
CA ILE A 11 9.50 14.02 5.64
C ILE A 11 10.91 13.95 6.26
N GLY A 12 11.17 13.04 7.20
CA GLY A 12 12.48 12.81 7.80
C GLY A 12 13.03 14.05 8.52
N THR A 13 14.24 14.48 8.13
CA THR A 13 14.90 15.67 8.68
C THR A 13 14.58 16.96 7.92
N TYR A 14 13.75 16.88 6.88
CA TYR A 14 13.35 18.05 6.11
C TYR A 14 12.24 18.82 6.83
N GLU A 15 12.15 20.10 6.51
CA GLU A 15 11.10 20.99 6.95
C GLU A 15 10.14 21.29 5.78
N PRO A 16 8.87 21.67 6.05
CA PRO A 16 7.92 22.04 4.99
C PRO A 16 8.44 23.10 4.00
N GLU A 17 9.36 23.96 4.44
CA GLU A 17 9.96 25.01 3.61
C GLU A 17 10.91 24.47 2.53
N ASP A 18 11.53 23.31 2.76
CA ASP A 18 12.49 22.69 1.82
C ASP A 18 11.82 22.23 0.52
N PHE A 19 10.49 22.09 0.53
CA PHE A 19 9.70 21.67 -0.63
C PHE A 19 9.17 22.85 -1.47
N LYS A 20 9.37 24.11 -1.05
CA LYS A 20 8.81 25.27 -1.75
C LYS A 20 9.54 25.65 -3.03
N ASN A 21 10.84 25.38 -3.09
CA ASN A 21 11.65 25.65 -4.28
C ASN A 21 11.71 24.39 -5.14
N GLU A 22 11.53 24.51 -6.45
CA GLU A 22 11.49 23.36 -7.37
C GLU A 22 12.78 22.51 -7.34
N ASN A 23 13.95 23.14 -7.27
CA ASN A 23 15.22 22.40 -7.23
C ASN A 23 15.41 21.72 -5.88
N ASP A 24 15.22 22.45 -4.78
CA ASP A 24 15.38 21.91 -3.43
C ASP A 24 14.35 20.79 -3.17
N ARG A 25 13.13 20.95 -3.68
CA ARG A 25 12.07 19.95 -3.64
C ARG A 25 12.48 18.66 -4.36
N LYS A 26 13.04 18.78 -5.56
CA LYS A 26 13.48 17.62 -6.34
C LYS A 26 14.58 16.86 -5.62
N ASP A 27 15.55 17.57 -5.06
CA ASP A 27 16.66 16.98 -4.33
C ASP A 27 16.16 16.31 -3.03
N ALA A 28 15.30 16.97 -2.26
CA ALA A 28 14.70 16.40 -1.05
C ALA A 28 13.86 15.14 -1.32
N VAL A 29 13.04 15.15 -2.37
CA VAL A 29 12.25 13.96 -2.76
C VAL A 29 13.17 12.83 -3.24
N ALA A 30 14.26 13.14 -3.95
CA ALA A 30 15.22 12.15 -4.39
C ALA A 30 15.93 11.47 -3.20
N ASP A 31 16.39 12.25 -2.24
CA ASP A 31 17.06 11.75 -1.02
C ASP A 31 16.10 10.89 -0.17
N LEU A 32 14.87 11.37 0.06
CA LEU A 32 13.84 10.61 0.79
C LEU A 32 13.50 9.30 0.08
N LYS A 33 13.39 9.34 -1.25
CA LYS A 33 13.14 8.15 -2.07
C LYS A 33 14.29 7.15 -1.96
N GLU A 34 15.54 7.58 -2.10
CA GLU A 34 16.70 6.69 -2.05
C GLU A 34 16.82 6.01 -0.69
N ALA A 35 16.64 6.77 0.40
CA ALA A 35 16.62 6.24 1.75
C ALA A 35 15.50 5.19 1.92
N LEU A 36 14.28 5.53 1.51
CA LEU A 36 13.12 4.66 1.59
C LEU A 36 13.30 3.38 0.76
N GLU A 37 13.83 3.46 -0.46
CA GLU A 37 14.12 2.29 -1.29
C GLU A 37 15.14 1.37 -0.63
N SER A 38 16.20 1.92 -0.03
CA SER A 38 17.19 1.12 0.69
C SER A 38 16.61 0.41 1.90
N GLU A 39 15.77 1.09 2.68
CA GLU A 39 15.13 0.52 3.88
C GLU A 39 14.13 -0.58 3.49
N LEU A 40 13.28 -0.32 2.50
CA LEU A 40 12.26 -1.27 2.04
C LEU A 40 12.86 -2.54 1.42
N LEU A 41 13.97 -2.44 0.69
CA LEU A 41 14.68 -3.61 0.17
C LEU A 41 15.23 -4.51 1.29
N SER A 42 15.62 -3.92 2.41
CA SER A 42 16.12 -4.66 3.56
C SER A 42 14.96 -5.29 4.35
N GLU A 43 13.90 -4.53 4.60
CA GLU A 43 12.79 -4.93 5.46
C GLU A 43 11.90 -6.00 4.80
N TYR A 44 11.65 -5.87 3.49
CA TYR A 44 10.74 -6.74 2.73
C TYR A 44 11.50 -7.63 1.75
N SER A 45 12.62 -8.19 2.22
CA SER A 45 13.47 -9.04 1.40
C SER A 45 12.74 -10.32 0.98
N GLY A 46 12.50 -10.47 -0.33
CA GLY A 46 11.75 -11.59 -0.91
C GLY A 46 10.36 -11.20 -1.42
N GLU A 47 9.78 -10.13 -0.89
CA GLU A 47 8.57 -9.48 -1.43
C GLU A 47 8.92 -8.32 -2.37
N ILE A 48 10.08 -7.69 -2.17
CA ILE A 48 10.67 -6.67 -3.05
C ILE A 48 12.04 -7.21 -3.52
N GLU A 49 12.17 -7.50 -4.82
CA GLU A 49 13.44 -7.92 -5.42
C GLU A 49 14.29 -6.70 -5.80
N CYS A 50 13.67 -5.69 -6.43
CA CYS A 50 14.33 -4.44 -6.78
C CYS A 50 13.34 -3.28 -7.02
N PHE A 51 13.83 -2.06 -6.84
CA PHE A 51 13.13 -0.87 -7.31
C PHE A 51 13.51 -0.54 -8.76
N LYS A 52 12.54 -0.05 -9.52
CA LYS A 52 12.77 0.39 -10.91
C LYS A 52 13.25 1.83 -10.93
N GLU A 53 14.00 2.16 -11.98
CA GLU A 53 14.30 3.55 -12.29
C GLU A 53 13.00 4.28 -12.64
N TYR A 54 12.46 4.95 -11.63
CA TYR A 54 11.21 5.68 -11.64
C TYR A 54 11.38 6.87 -10.72
N PHE A 55 10.81 8.01 -11.09
CA PHE A 55 10.79 9.19 -10.24
C PHE A 55 9.36 9.75 -10.29
N PRO A 56 8.73 10.01 -9.13
CA PRO A 56 7.36 10.46 -9.10
C PRO A 56 7.23 11.83 -9.76
N ASP A 57 6.12 12.05 -10.44
CA ASP A 57 5.75 13.36 -10.95
C ASP A 57 5.59 14.34 -9.77
N LEU A 58 6.33 15.46 -9.84
CA LEU A 58 6.37 16.52 -8.84
C LEU A 58 5.34 17.62 -9.10
N GLU A 59 4.55 17.55 -10.17
CA GLU A 59 3.47 18.52 -10.37
C GLU A 59 2.50 18.50 -9.17
N MET A 60 1.96 19.68 -8.80
CA MET A 60 1.16 19.81 -7.60
C MET A 60 -0.10 18.92 -7.61
N ASP A 61 -0.67 18.62 -8.77
CA ASP A 61 -1.87 17.79 -8.92
C ASP A 61 -1.57 16.30 -9.11
N SER A 62 -0.29 15.92 -9.15
CA SER A 62 0.17 14.54 -9.26
C SER A 62 -0.38 13.66 -8.14
N GLN A 63 -0.72 12.41 -8.45
CA GLN A 63 -1.07 11.42 -7.44
C GLN A 63 0.12 10.53 -7.06
N GLU A 64 1.24 10.68 -7.75
CA GLU A 64 2.49 9.93 -7.53
C GLU A 64 3.25 10.50 -6.33
N LEU A 65 3.05 11.78 -6.00
CA LEU A 65 3.55 12.42 -4.80
C LEU A 65 2.47 13.34 -4.21
N ILE A 66 2.16 13.15 -2.93
CA ILE A 66 1.33 14.08 -2.15
C ILE A 66 2.14 14.51 -0.94
N LEU A 67 2.59 15.76 -0.95
CA LEU A 67 3.23 16.38 0.22
C LEU A 67 2.13 16.97 1.11
N GLY A 68 2.07 16.56 2.37
CA GLY A 68 1.02 17.04 3.27
C GLY A 68 1.15 18.54 3.62
N CYS A 69 2.34 19.12 3.48
CA CYS A 69 2.53 20.57 3.64
C CYS A 69 1.90 21.39 2.49
N GLU A 70 1.76 20.80 1.30
CA GLU A 70 1.15 21.44 0.14
C GLU A 70 -0.33 21.07 0.00
N ARG A 71 -0.66 19.80 0.28
CA ARG A 71 -1.99 19.20 0.06
C ARG A 71 -2.50 18.47 1.31
N PRO A 72 -2.66 19.19 2.44
CA PRO A 72 -2.99 18.57 3.73
C PRO A 72 -4.35 17.88 3.72
N ASP A 73 -5.36 18.47 3.06
CA ASP A 73 -6.71 17.92 3.04
C ASP A 73 -6.81 16.64 2.22
N GLU A 74 -6.01 16.52 1.16
CA GLU A 74 -5.94 15.29 0.35
C GLU A 74 -5.23 14.18 1.09
N LEU A 75 -4.10 14.47 1.75
CA LEU A 75 -3.41 13.48 2.58
C LEU A 75 -4.30 12.99 3.72
N ARG A 76 -5.01 13.91 4.40
CA ARG A 76 -6.01 13.56 5.43
C ARG A 76 -7.12 12.67 4.88
N ALA A 77 -7.61 12.95 3.68
CA ALA A 77 -8.65 12.13 3.06
C ALA A 77 -8.16 10.71 2.75
N VAL A 78 -6.95 10.58 2.21
CA VAL A 78 -6.31 9.28 1.96
C VAL A 78 -6.14 8.49 3.25
N VAL A 79 -5.63 9.13 4.31
CA VAL A 79 -5.40 8.47 5.60
C VAL A 79 -6.71 8.02 6.26
N LYS A 80 -7.76 8.86 6.29
CA LYS A 80 -9.07 8.47 6.83
C LYS A 80 -9.70 7.27 6.11
N ALA A 81 -9.44 7.14 4.80
CA ALA A 81 -9.95 6.05 4.00
C ALA A 81 -9.05 4.80 4.04
N TRP A 82 -7.81 4.92 4.52
CA TRP A 82 -6.75 3.93 4.32
C TRP A 82 -7.15 2.51 4.72
N ASN A 83 -7.46 2.32 6.00
CA ASN A 83 -7.83 1.02 6.56
C ASN A 83 -9.21 0.55 6.06
N ALA A 84 -10.12 1.48 5.76
CA ALA A 84 -11.45 1.15 5.25
C ALA A 84 -11.38 0.59 3.83
N ASP A 85 -10.56 1.19 2.97
CA ASP A 85 -10.35 0.72 1.61
C ASP A 85 -9.69 -0.66 1.56
N ILE A 86 -8.75 -0.96 2.48
CA ILE A 86 -8.14 -2.30 2.59
C ILE A 86 -9.21 -3.35 2.91
N ARG A 87 -10.06 -3.07 3.91
CA ARG A 87 -11.19 -3.95 4.25
C ARG A 87 -12.16 -4.14 3.09
N GLU A 88 -12.49 -3.05 2.40
CA GLU A 88 -13.38 -3.07 1.24
C GLU A 88 -12.78 -3.87 0.07
N ASN A 89 -11.47 -3.77 -0.16
CA ASN A 89 -10.78 -4.57 -1.16
C ASN A 89 -10.80 -6.06 -0.81
N CYS A 90 -10.63 -6.42 0.47
CA CYS A 90 -10.76 -7.81 0.93
C CYS A 90 -12.19 -8.33 0.76
N ALA A 91 -13.21 -7.53 1.13
CA ALA A 91 -14.61 -7.88 0.93
C ALA A 91 -14.92 -8.13 -0.55
N ARG A 92 -14.51 -7.23 -1.44
CA ARG A 92 -14.69 -7.38 -2.89
C ARG A 92 -14.00 -8.62 -3.45
N ALA A 93 -12.81 -8.97 -2.95
CA ALA A 93 -12.11 -10.17 -3.37
C ALA A 93 -12.87 -11.44 -2.97
N LEU A 94 -13.48 -11.47 -1.77
CA LEU A 94 -14.35 -12.55 -1.32
C LEU A 94 -15.63 -12.64 -2.17
N GLU A 95 -16.32 -11.53 -2.38
CA GLU A 95 -17.54 -11.45 -3.21
C GLU A 95 -17.31 -12.01 -4.63
N ASN A 96 -16.16 -11.70 -5.23
CA ASN A 96 -15.79 -12.23 -6.55
C ASN A 96 -15.69 -13.77 -6.54
N ILE A 97 -15.11 -14.36 -5.50
CA ILE A 97 -14.97 -15.81 -5.37
C ILE A 97 -16.33 -16.46 -5.04
N GLU A 98 -17.15 -15.82 -4.22
CA GLU A 98 -18.51 -16.25 -3.89
C GLU A 98 -19.44 -16.22 -5.12
N ALA A 99 -19.28 -15.24 -6.01
CA ALA A 99 -20.00 -15.20 -7.28
C ALA A 99 -19.67 -16.42 -8.15
N GLU A 100 -18.40 -16.83 -8.26
CA GLU A 100 -18.02 -18.05 -8.98
C GLU A 100 -18.49 -19.32 -8.25
N MET A 101 -18.45 -19.35 -6.92
CA MET A 101 -19.02 -20.43 -6.11
C MET A 101 -20.49 -20.68 -6.47
N HIS A 102 -21.31 -19.63 -6.49
CA HIS A 102 -22.70 -19.72 -6.90
C HIS A 102 -22.86 -20.10 -8.38
N ARG A 103 -22.04 -19.54 -9.28
CA ARG A 103 -22.06 -19.87 -10.72
C ARG A 103 -21.78 -21.34 -11.00
N HIS A 104 -20.97 -21.97 -10.15
CA HIS A 104 -20.66 -23.39 -10.24
C HIS A 104 -21.58 -24.29 -9.40
N GLY A 105 -22.58 -23.74 -8.73
CA GLY A 105 -23.60 -24.48 -8.00
C GLY A 105 -23.13 -25.06 -6.66
N TYR A 106 -22.16 -24.39 -6.00
CA TYR A 106 -21.74 -24.73 -4.64
C TYR A 106 -22.48 -23.88 -3.61
N ASP A 107 -22.80 -24.48 -2.47
CA ASP A 107 -23.50 -23.86 -1.33
C ASP A 107 -22.54 -23.12 -0.38
N SER A 108 -21.24 -23.44 -0.43
CA SER A 108 -20.22 -22.76 0.37
C SER A 108 -18.84 -22.78 -0.30
N LEU A 109 -17.98 -21.82 0.07
CA LEU A 109 -16.59 -21.75 -0.41
C LEU A 109 -15.82 -23.02 -0.06
N SER A 110 -16.05 -23.57 1.14
CA SER A 110 -15.42 -24.82 1.57
C SER A 110 -15.80 -26.01 0.68
N GLN A 111 -17.04 -26.05 0.20
CA GLN A 111 -17.50 -27.08 -0.74
C GLN A 111 -16.87 -26.88 -2.12
N MET A 112 -16.81 -25.63 -2.60
CA MET A 112 -16.13 -25.30 -3.85
C MET A 112 -14.67 -25.76 -3.79
N ILE A 113 -13.91 -25.40 -2.76
CA ILE A 113 -12.49 -25.77 -2.62
C ILE A 113 -12.30 -27.30 -2.63
N ARG A 114 -13.12 -28.04 -1.88
CA ARG A 114 -13.01 -29.51 -1.80
C ARG A 114 -13.36 -30.23 -3.09
N HIS A 115 -14.24 -29.65 -3.91
CA HIS A 115 -14.89 -30.35 -5.02
C HIS A 115 -14.78 -29.64 -6.36
N TYR A 116 -13.91 -28.64 -6.48
CA TYR A 116 -13.74 -27.90 -7.73
C TYR A 116 -13.24 -28.84 -8.83
N ARG A 117 -14.04 -28.99 -9.89
CA ARG A 117 -13.77 -30.00 -10.93
C ARG A 117 -12.73 -29.58 -11.96
N LYS A 118 -12.44 -28.28 -12.05
CA LYS A 118 -11.52 -27.72 -13.05
C LYS A 118 -10.21 -27.32 -12.38
N MET A 119 -9.48 -28.34 -11.96
CA MET A 119 -8.13 -28.19 -11.43
C MET A 119 -7.08 -28.59 -12.47
N ASP A 120 -5.92 -27.95 -12.43
CA ASP A 120 -4.74 -28.44 -13.16
C ASP A 120 -4.09 -29.63 -12.43
N GLN A 121 -2.98 -30.13 -12.99
CA GLN A 121 -2.22 -31.25 -12.44
C GLN A 121 -1.66 -31.01 -11.03
N PHE A 122 -1.60 -29.75 -10.57
CA PHE A 122 -1.12 -29.37 -9.25
C PHE A 122 -2.26 -29.05 -8.27
N GLY A 123 -3.52 -29.18 -8.71
CA GLY A 123 -4.68 -28.85 -7.89
C GLY A 123 -5.07 -27.36 -7.94
N LYS A 124 -4.45 -26.55 -8.81
CA LYS A 124 -4.82 -25.14 -8.95
C LYS A 124 -6.16 -25.01 -9.67
N MET A 125 -7.06 -24.19 -9.12
CA MET A 125 -8.31 -23.83 -9.78
C MET A 125 -8.03 -22.97 -11.02
N VAL A 126 -8.27 -23.49 -12.23
CA VAL A 126 -7.85 -22.84 -13.50
C VAL A 126 -8.97 -22.18 -14.30
N ASP A 127 -10.24 -22.32 -13.91
CA ASP A 127 -11.39 -21.80 -14.66
C ASP A 127 -12.18 -20.72 -13.90
N LEU A 128 -11.60 -20.14 -12.85
CA LEU A 128 -12.18 -18.96 -12.21
C LEU A 128 -12.00 -17.76 -13.14
N ARG A 129 -13.10 -17.08 -13.47
CA ARG A 129 -13.08 -15.91 -14.33
C ARG A 129 -12.59 -14.70 -13.55
N TYR A 130 -11.63 -13.96 -14.10
CA TYR A 130 -11.25 -12.66 -13.56
C TYR A 130 -12.50 -11.78 -13.36
N PRO A 131 -12.65 -11.09 -12.21
CA PRO A 131 -11.66 -10.89 -11.14
C PRO A 131 -11.58 -11.98 -10.05
N ALA A 132 -12.40 -13.04 -10.11
CA ALA A 132 -12.34 -14.15 -9.15
C ALA A 132 -11.02 -14.91 -9.31
N SER A 133 -10.07 -14.68 -8.39
CA SER A 133 -8.75 -15.29 -8.41
C SER A 133 -8.28 -15.57 -6.99
N VAL A 134 -7.95 -16.83 -6.69
CA VAL A 134 -7.37 -17.23 -5.39
C VAL A 134 -6.08 -16.45 -5.10
N TYR A 135 -5.31 -16.12 -6.14
CA TYR A 135 -4.13 -15.27 -5.98
C TYR A 135 -4.50 -13.84 -5.58
N SER A 136 -5.56 -13.26 -6.14
CA SER A 136 -6.02 -11.91 -5.74
C SER A 136 -6.65 -11.91 -4.35
N LEU A 137 -7.37 -12.97 -3.99
CA LEU A 137 -7.90 -13.15 -2.64
C LEU A 137 -6.78 -13.29 -1.61
N ARG A 138 -5.74 -14.08 -1.89
CA ARG A 138 -4.58 -14.22 -0.99
C ARG A 138 -3.99 -12.85 -0.66
N LYS A 139 -3.69 -12.04 -1.69
CA LYS A 139 -3.16 -10.69 -1.50
C LYS A 139 -4.08 -9.83 -0.63
N ALA A 140 -5.37 -9.74 -0.98
CA ALA A 140 -6.30 -8.94 -0.20
C ALA A 140 -6.44 -9.41 1.27
N LEU A 141 -6.27 -10.71 1.54
CA LEU A 141 -6.21 -11.25 2.90
C LEU A 141 -4.89 -10.91 3.60
N ASP A 142 -3.75 -10.96 2.91
CA ASP A 142 -2.44 -10.56 3.44
C ASP A 142 -2.51 -9.10 3.92
N ALA A 143 -2.96 -8.16 3.07
CA ALA A 143 -3.16 -6.76 3.47
C ALA A 143 -4.11 -6.59 4.66
N PHE A 144 -5.21 -7.34 4.68
CA PHE A 144 -6.19 -7.29 5.77
C PHE A 144 -5.62 -7.85 7.09
N ASP A 145 -4.72 -8.83 7.01
CA ASP A 145 -3.94 -9.38 8.13
C ASP A 145 -2.69 -8.53 8.45
N ASN A 146 -2.62 -7.32 7.91
CA ASN A 146 -1.52 -6.37 8.11
C ASN A 146 -0.15 -6.88 7.60
N HIS A 147 -0.16 -7.77 6.61
CA HIS A 147 1.04 -8.35 6.02
C HIS A 147 1.25 -7.80 4.61
N PHE A 148 2.46 -7.30 4.33
CA PHE A 148 2.83 -6.88 2.99
C PHE A 148 3.20 -8.11 2.14
N SER A 149 2.74 -8.13 0.89
CA SER A 149 3.05 -9.20 -0.07
C SER A 149 3.24 -8.62 -1.47
N TYR A 150 4.03 -9.29 -2.31
CA TYR A 150 4.30 -8.80 -3.67
C TYR A 150 3.01 -8.54 -4.46
N GLY A 151 2.86 -7.30 -4.94
CA GLY A 151 1.71 -6.83 -5.70
C GLY A 151 0.41 -6.76 -4.90
N ASP A 152 0.49 -6.88 -3.57
CA ASP A 152 -0.59 -6.62 -2.63
C ASP A 152 -0.64 -5.13 -2.24
N GLY A 153 -1.81 -4.70 -1.78
CA GLY A 153 -1.99 -3.51 -0.95
C GLY A 153 -1.88 -2.19 -1.68
N ARG A 154 -1.00 -2.04 -2.68
CA ARG A 154 -0.58 -0.75 -3.29
C ARG A 154 -0.35 0.37 -2.28
N ARG A 155 -0.18 0.02 -1.01
CA ARG A 155 -0.27 0.89 0.16
C ARG A 155 0.60 0.28 1.24
N LEU A 156 1.52 1.08 1.73
CA LEU A 156 2.42 0.71 2.80
C LEU A 156 2.59 1.92 3.72
N VAL A 157 2.69 1.66 5.01
CA VAL A 157 3.12 2.63 6.01
C VAL A 157 4.56 2.27 6.35
N HIS A 158 5.44 3.25 6.22
CA HIS A 158 6.85 3.11 6.59
C HIS A 158 7.28 4.38 7.32
N VAL A 159 7.10 4.36 8.63
CA VAL A 159 7.37 5.49 9.52
C VAL A 159 8.30 5.06 10.64
N ASP A 160 9.41 5.76 10.76
CA ASP A 160 10.40 5.60 11.83
C ASP A 160 10.80 6.98 12.36
N HIS A 161 9.96 7.57 13.22
CA HIS A 161 10.26 8.83 13.89
C HIS A 161 9.40 9.09 15.12
N THR A 162 9.71 10.18 15.84
CA THR A 162 8.90 10.64 16.97
C THR A 162 7.69 11.41 16.45
N LEU A 163 6.51 11.05 16.94
CA LEU A 163 5.23 11.74 16.70
C LEU A 163 5.20 13.09 17.44
N TYR A 164 4.21 13.93 17.13
CA TYR A 164 4.11 15.26 17.73
C TYR A 164 3.91 15.23 19.25
N ASP A 165 3.26 14.18 19.77
CA ASP A 165 3.07 13.97 21.21
C ASP A 165 4.32 13.46 21.95
N GLY A 166 5.45 13.29 21.24
CA GLY A 166 6.74 12.85 21.79
C GLY A 166 6.91 11.34 21.88
N ARG A 167 5.93 10.54 21.46
CA ARG A 167 6.09 9.07 21.37
C ARG A 167 6.85 8.70 20.11
N TYR A 168 7.80 7.78 20.23
CA TYR A 168 8.45 7.18 19.07
C TYR A 168 7.49 6.18 18.40
N CYS A 169 7.30 6.34 17.10
CA CYS A 169 6.51 5.45 16.26
C CYS A 169 7.45 4.73 15.29
N ASN A 170 7.38 3.40 15.33
CA ASN A 170 7.98 2.52 14.34
C ASN A 170 6.82 1.71 13.75
N ALA A 171 6.41 2.08 12.54
CA ALA A 171 5.27 1.50 11.83
C ALA A 171 5.73 1.09 10.43
N HIS A 172 6.06 -0.19 10.29
CA HIS A 172 6.34 -0.86 9.02
C HIS A 172 5.21 -1.86 8.77
N CYS A 173 4.12 -1.41 8.17
CA CYS A 173 2.88 -2.16 8.14
C CYS A 173 1.94 -1.74 7.00
N VAL A 174 0.91 -2.54 6.73
CA VAL A 174 -0.08 -2.24 5.67
C VAL A 174 -1.25 -1.42 6.20
N LEU A 175 -1.72 -1.73 7.42
CA LEU A 175 -2.75 -0.98 8.13
C LEU A 175 -2.10 0.16 8.92
N ILE A 176 -2.69 1.36 8.87
CA ILE A 176 -2.21 2.49 9.67
C ILE A 176 -2.62 2.32 11.14
N PRO A 177 -1.68 2.38 12.11
CA PRO A 177 -1.99 2.38 13.54
C PRO A 177 -2.78 3.63 13.95
N GLU A 178 -3.64 3.52 14.97
CA GLU A 178 -4.53 4.62 15.40
C GLU A 178 -3.75 5.87 15.82
N GLU A 179 -2.63 5.71 16.53
CA GLU A 179 -1.78 6.81 16.94
C GLU A 179 -1.14 7.56 15.77
N LEU A 180 -0.69 6.82 14.74
CA LEU A 180 -0.10 7.42 13.55
C LEU A 180 -1.19 8.07 12.69
N GLU A 181 -2.36 7.42 12.55
CA GLU A 181 -3.51 8.01 11.88
C GLU A 181 -3.86 9.37 12.50
N LYS A 182 -3.98 9.41 13.83
CA LYS A 182 -4.25 10.66 14.55
C LYS A 182 -3.18 11.72 14.29
N ASP A 183 -1.90 11.35 14.37
CA ASP A 183 -0.80 12.28 14.18
C ASP A 183 -0.78 12.86 12.77
N VAL A 184 -0.94 12.03 11.73
CA VAL A 184 -0.99 12.50 10.33
C VAL A 184 -2.21 13.40 10.09
N LEU A 185 -3.33 13.16 10.77
CA LEU A 185 -4.51 14.00 10.65
C LEU A 185 -4.33 15.39 11.29
N GLU A 186 -3.63 15.44 12.42
CA GLU A 186 -3.34 16.67 13.16
C GLU A 186 -2.18 17.46 12.53
N HIS A 187 -1.14 16.77 12.04
CA HIS A 187 0.13 17.30 11.52
C HIS A 187 0.48 16.77 10.13
N PRO A 188 -0.40 16.89 9.11
CA PRO A 188 -0.12 16.36 7.78
C PRO A 188 1.14 16.97 7.14
N GLU A 189 1.53 18.18 7.53
CA GLU A 189 2.73 18.87 7.03
C GLU A 189 4.04 18.09 7.24
N SER A 190 4.08 17.17 8.19
CA SER A 190 5.25 16.33 8.51
C SER A 190 5.29 15.03 7.72
N TYR A 191 4.32 14.80 6.82
CA TYR A 191 4.15 13.52 6.12
C TYR A 191 4.01 13.71 4.62
N LEU A 192 4.34 12.64 3.90
CA LEU A 192 4.13 12.54 2.47
C LEU A 192 3.58 11.17 2.09
N LEU A 193 2.96 11.12 0.91
CA LEU A 193 2.62 9.89 0.21
C LEU A 193 3.43 9.86 -1.09
N ILE A 194 4.27 8.84 -1.28
CA ILE A 194 5.10 8.68 -2.48
C ILE A 194 4.81 7.35 -3.17
N GLU A 195 4.69 7.38 -4.49
CA GLU A 195 4.61 6.18 -5.31
C GLU A 195 6.01 5.67 -5.63
N LEU A 196 6.23 4.37 -5.44
CA LEU A 196 7.44 3.67 -5.89
C LEU A 196 7.04 2.49 -6.78
N VAL A 197 7.92 2.15 -7.73
CA VAL A 197 7.73 1.04 -8.65
C VAL A 197 8.78 -0.03 -8.39
N TYR A 198 8.34 -1.27 -8.21
CA TYR A 198 9.18 -2.39 -7.81
C TYR A 198 8.87 -3.66 -8.61
N ASP A 199 9.82 -4.57 -8.66
CA ASP A 199 9.65 -5.99 -9.01
C ASP A 199 9.96 -6.86 -7.78
#